data_AF-A0A2V8XWU3-F1
#
_entry.id   AF-A0A2V8XWU3-F1
#
_cell.length_a   1.000
_cell.length_b   1.000
_cell.length_c   1.000
_cell.angle_alpha   90.00
_cell.angle_beta   90.00
_cell.angle_gamma   90.00
#
_symmetry.space_group_name_H-M   'P 1'
#
loop_
_entity.id
_entity.type
_entity.pdbx_description
1 polymer ?
#
loop_
_entity_poly.entity_id
_entity_poly.type
_entity_poly.pdbx_seq_one_letter_code
_entity_poly.pdbx_strand_id
1 'polypeptide(L)'
;MLRTLERHYSEIESELNFSPPESIGVILYTQDAFSDITKAPAWAGALNDGRIRVPVQGLAAVDAELSRVLRHELTHSFIAQKTRSACIGLAASCAIQAPTWIQEGLAQWMEGQRSGENGAVLLQIYNAGHAIPLSRLEGSWLHMNGDTARYAYGWALANIEYIVATGGMVDIERILDRIGAGMPTETALREVLHSDYNDLMQSTADYLRKSYGR
;
A
#
# COMPACT_ATOMS: atom_id res chain seq x y z
N MET A 1 -14.49 -17.20 3.28
CA MET A 1 -13.85 -16.36 2.24
C MET A 1 -14.73 -15.23 1.78
N LEU A 2 -15.87 -15.46 1.11
CA LEU A 2 -16.74 -14.35 0.66
C LEU A 2 -17.11 -13.39 1.79
N ARG A 3 -17.65 -13.91 2.90
CA ARG A 3 -17.93 -13.10 4.11
C ARG A 3 -16.71 -12.34 4.65
N THR A 4 -15.51 -12.91 4.51
CA THR A 4 -14.26 -12.26 4.94
C THR A 4 -13.95 -11.06 4.04
N LEU A 5 -14.08 -11.24 2.72
CA LEU A 5 -13.88 -10.19 1.73
C LEU A 5 -14.95 -9.08 1.84
N GLU A 6 -16.21 -9.44 2.04
CA GLU A 6 -17.30 -8.46 2.27
C GLU A 6 -17.04 -7.61 3.51
N ARG A 7 -16.63 -8.25 4.62
CA ARG A 7 -16.24 -7.53 5.84
C ARG A 7 -15.06 -6.59 5.57
N HIS A 8 -13.99 -7.09 4.96
CA HIS A 8 -12.82 -6.27 4.63
C HIS A 8 -13.17 -5.13 3.68
N TYR A 9 -14.06 -5.34 2.72
CA TYR A 9 -14.55 -4.30 1.81
C TYR A 9 -15.22 -3.18 2.59
N SER A 10 -16.18 -3.50 3.46
CA SER A 10 -16.87 -2.49 4.28
C SER A 10 -15.93 -1.76 5.24
N GLU A 11 -14.95 -2.47 5.82
CA GLU A 11 -13.94 -1.85 6.67
C GLU A 11 -13.06 -0.87 5.88
N ILE A 12 -12.55 -1.27 4.71
CA ILE A 12 -11.71 -0.39 3.87
C ILE A 12 -12.53 0.78 3.30
N GLU A 13 -13.78 0.54 2.89
CA GLU A 13 -14.71 1.59 2.43
C GLU A 13 -14.92 2.65 3.50
N SER A 14 -15.11 2.23 4.76
CA SER A 14 -15.25 3.14 5.89
C SER A 14 -13.96 3.90 6.18
N GLU A 15 -12.81 3.22 6.20
CA GLU A 15 -11.52 3.85 6.51
C GLU A 15 -11.12 4.86 5.42
N LEU A 16 -11.28 4.52 4.15
CA LEU A 16 -10.91 5.40 3.03
C LEU A 16 -12.01 6.37 2.60
N ASN A 17 -13.18 6.31 3.26
CA ASN A 17 -14.37 7.09 2.93
C ASN A 17 -14.65 7.06 1.40
N PHE A 18 -14.55 5.87 0.81
CA PHE A 18 -14.61 5.70 -0.63
C PHE A 18 -15.24 4.36 -1.00
N SER A 19 -16.28 4.40 -1.82
CA SER A 19 -16.93 3.23 -2.40
C SER A 19 -16.47 3.04 -3.85
N PRO A 20 -15.72 1.96 -4.16
CA PRO A 20 -15.32 1.64 -5.52
C PRO A 20 -16.53 1.52 -6.47
N PRO A 21 -16.61 2.33 -7.55
CA PRO A 21 -17.75 2.31 -8.47
C PRO A 21 -17.79 1.06 -9.36
N GLU A 22 -16.65 0.41 -9.59
CA GLU A 22 -16.55 -0.85 -10.35
C GLU A 22 -16.42 -2.04 -9.40
N SER A 23 -17.06 -3.15 -9.74
CA SER A 23 -16.93 -4.39 -8.96
C SER A 23 -15.50 -4.92 -8.96
N ILE A 24 -15.02 -5.32 -7.78
CA ILE A 24 -13.69 -5.92 -7.60
C ILE A 24 -13.79 -7.44 -7.81
N GLY A 25 -13.17 -7.94 -8.87
CA GLY A 25 -13.19 -9.37 -9.20
C GLY A 25 -12.23 -10.18 -8.35
N VAL A 26 -12.70 -11.31 -7.82
CA VAL A 26 -11.88 -12.30 -7.10
C VAL A 26 -11.89 -13.63 -7.85
N ILE A 27 -10.71 -14.17 -8.15
CA ILE A 27 -10.53 -15.43 -8.88
C ILE A 27 -9.81 -16.44 -7.98
N LEU A 28 -10.38 -17.64 -7.91
CA LEU A 28 -9.89 -18.70 -7.05
C LEU A 28 -9.17 -19.77 -7.87
N TYR A 29 -7.99 -20.18 -7.41
CA TYR A 29 -7.14 -21.13 -8.10
C TYR A 29 -6.81 -22.33 -7.23
N THR A 30 -6.47 -23.45 -7.86
CA THR A 30 -5.68 -24.49 -7.20
C THR A 30 -4.26 -23.95 -6.94
N GLN A 31 -3.50 -24.53 -5.99
CA GLN A 31 -2.15 -24.04 -5.68
C GLN A 31 -1.25 -24.13 -6.91
N ASP A 32 -1.33 -25.26 -7.63
CA ASP A 32 -0.55 -25.51 -8.85
C ASP A 32 -0.90 -24.50 -9.94
N ALA A 33 -2.19 -24.24 -10.17
CA ALA A 33 -2.63 -23.26 -11.17
C ALA A 33 -2.26 -21.82 -10.78
N PHE A 34 -2.29 -21.49 -9.49
CA PHE A 34 -1.87 -20.17 -9.01
C PHE A 34 -0.39 -19.93 -9.32
N SER A 35 0.48 -20.87 -8.94
CA SER A 35 1.92 -20.79 -9.22
C SER A 35 2.21 -20.74 -10.72
N ASP A 36 1.55 -21.58 -11.51
CA ASP A 36 1.78 -21.67 -12.96
C ASP A 36 1.38 -20.40 -13.72
N ILE A 37 0.24 -19.79 -13.34
CA ILE A 37 -0.34 -18.63 -14.02
C ILE A 37 0.30 -17.33 -13.56
N THR A 38 0.49 -17.16 -12.25
CA THR A 38 0.97 -15.89 -11.69
C THR A 38 2.48 -15.77 -11.70
N LYS A 39 3.20 -16.90 -11.78
CA LYS A 39 4.65 -16.99 -11.52
C LYS A 39 5.04 -16.38 -10.16
N ALA A 40 4.08 -16.23 -9.25
CA ALA A 40 4.31 -15.66 -7.94
C ALA A 40 5.19 -16.62 -7.11
N PRO A 41 6.03 -16.09 -6.21
CA PRO A 41 6.77 -16.92 -5.27
C PRO A 41 5.82 -17.81 -4.46
N ALA A 42 6.27 -18.99 -4.05
CA ALA A 42 5.45 -19.96 -3.32
C ALA A 42 4.88 -19.43 -1.98
N TRP A 43 5.42 -18.32 -1.46
CA TRP A 43 4.95 -17.66 -0.24
C TRP A 43 3.83 -16.63 -0.48
N ALA A 44 3.50 -16.30 -1.74
CA ALA A 44 2.44 -15.34 -2.04
C ALA A 44 1.06 -15.94 -1.72
N GLY A 45 0.40 -15.40 -0.69
CA GLY A 45 -0.93 -15.86 -0.25
C GLY A 45 -2.10 -15.36 -1.11
N ALA A 46 -1.86 -14.33 -1.94
CA ALA A 46 -2.74 -13.83 -2.99
C ALA A 46 -1.94 -12.86 -3.89
N LEU A 47 -2.54 -12.40 -4.99
CA LEU A 47 -1.96 -11.40 -5.89
C LEU A 47 -3.07 -10.51 -6.47
N ASN A 48 -2.85 -9.19 -6.53
CA ASN A 48 -3.70 -8.25 -7.25
C ASN A 48 -3.05 -7.74 -8.55
N ASP A 49 -3.65 -8.07 -9.69
CA ASP A 49 -3.26 -7.56 -11.02
C ASP A 49 -4.37 -6.72 -11.69
N GLY A 50 -5.23 -6.12 -10.87
CA GLY A 50 -6.54 -5.57 -11.25
C GLY A 50 -7.69 -6.54 -10.93
N ARG A 51 -7.38 -7.79 -10.59
CA ARG A 51 -8.27 -8.75 -9.95
C ARG A 51 -7.50 -9.43 -8.82
N ILE A 52 -8.20 -9.80 -7.75
CA ILE A 52 -7.59 -10.53 -6.64
C ILE A 52 -7.56 -12.02 -6.99
N ARG A 53 -6.36 -12.61 -7.04
CA ARG A 53 -6.14 -14.03 -7.33
C ARG A 53 -5.74 -14.72 -6.04
N VAL A 54 -6.45 -15.79 -5.70
CA VAL A 54 -6.28 -16.48 -4.40
C VAL A 54 -6.11 -17.99 -4.64
N PRO A 55 -5.02 -18.62 -4.17
CA PRO A 55 -4.94 -20.06 -4.10
C PRO A 55 -5.88 -20.58 -3.00
N VAL A 56 -6.75 -21.55 -3.31
CA VAL A 56 -7.75 -22.10 -2.38
C VAL A 56 -7.62 -23.61 -2.14
N GLN A 57 -6.66 -24.30 -2.77
CA GLN A 57 -6.53 -25.74 -2.63
C GLN A 57 -6.10 -26.14 -1.22
N GLY A 58 -6.87 -27.00 -0.57
CA GLY A 58 -6.60 -27.46 0.80
C GLY A 58 -7.03 -26.49 1.90
N LEU A 59 -7.60 -25.33 1.56
CA LEU A 59 -8.13 -24.38 2.54
C LEU A 59 -9.49 -24.84 3.07
N ALA A 60 -9.52 -25.35 4.29
CA ALA A 60 -10.76 -25.67 5.01
C ALA A 60 -11.48 -24.40 5.51
N ALA A 61 -10.72 -23.35 5.81
CA ALA A 61 -11.21 -22.04 6.24
C ALA A 61 -10.20 -20.95 5.88
N VAL A 62 -10.61 -19.68 5.93
CA VAL A 62 -9.69 -18.54 5.85
C VAL A 62 -9.09 -18.34 7.24
N ASP A 63 -7.80 -18.59 7.38
CA ASP A 63 -7.07 -18.33 8.60
C ASP A 63 -6.72 -16.84 8.75
N ALA A 64 -6.04 -16.49 9.84
CA ALA A 64 -5.67 -15.11 10.14
C ALA A 64 -4.72 -14.53 9.09
N GLU A 65 -3.79 -15.33 8.56
CA GLU A 65 -2.78 -14.85 7.61
C GLU A 65 -3.38 -14.62 6.23
N LEU A 66 -4.16 -15.56 5.71
CA LEU A 66 -4.89 -15.37 4.46
C LEU A 66 -5.89 -14.22 4.58
N SER A 67 -6.56 -14.06 5.73
CA SER A 67 -7.41 -12.89 5.98
C SER A 67 -6.63 -11.59 5.86
N ARG A 68 -5.41 -11.51 6.41
CA ARG A 68 -4.52 -10.36 6.34
C ARG A 68 -4.15 -10.02 4.89
N VAL A 69 -3.66 -11.03 4.17
CA VAL A 69 -3.26 -10.92 2.76
C VAL A 69 -4.43 -10.50 1.86
N LEU A 70 -5.64 -11.06 2.07
CA LEU A 70 -6.82 -10.63 1.32
C LEU A 70 -7.18 -9.16 1.57
N ARG A 71 -6.97 -8.66 2.79
CA ARG A 71 -7.19 -7.25 3.11
C ARG A 71 -6.18 -6.36 2.39
N HIS A 72 -4.90 -6.75 2.38
CA HIS A 72 -3.84 -6.09 1.63
C HIS A 72 -4.17 -5.99 0.14
N GLU A 73 -4.46 -7.13 -0.50
CA GLU A 73 -4.79 -7.14 -1.93
C GLU A 73 -6.06 -6.33 -2.22
N LEU A 74 -7.06 -6.37 -1.34
CA LEU A 74 -8.27 -5.57 -1.52
C LEU A 74 -7.99 -4.07 -1.44
N THR A 75 -7.08 -3.64 -0.55
CA THR A 75 -6.66 -2.23 -0.46
C THR A 75 -6.07 -1.73 -1.78
N HIS A 76 -5.26 -2.53 -2.49
CA HIS A 76 -4.75 -2.16 -3.81
C HIS A 76 -5.87 -1.84 -4.81
N SER A 77 -6.96 -2.63 -4.82
CA SER A 77 -8.11 -2.36 -5.69
C SER A 77 -8.84 -1.05 -5.34
N PHE A 78 -8.94 -0.70 -4.06
CA PHE A 78 -9.53 0.58 -3.64
C PHE A 78 -8.67 1.76 -4.10
N ILE A 79 -7.36 1.70 -3.85
CA ILE A 79 -6.42 2.74 -4.26
C ILE A 79 -6.48 2.91 -5.78
N ALA A 80 -6.38 1.80 -6.52
CA ALA A 80 -6.40 1.82 -7.98
C ALA A 80 -7.66 2.52 -8.53
N GLN A 81 -8.85 2.21 -8.01
CA GLN A 81 -10.09 2.84 -8.46
C GLN A 81 -10.20 4.30 -8.01
N LYS A 82 -9.78 4.64 -6.79
CA LYS A 82 -9.81 6.01 -6.26
C LYS A 82 -8.89 6.95 -7.04
N THR A 83 -7.73 6.46 -7.50
CA THR A 83 -6.76 7.27 -8.25
C THR A 83 -6.93 7.20 -9.78
N ARG A 84 -7.86 6.41 -10.30
CA ARG A 84 -8.08 6.25 -11.76
C ARG A 84 -8.77 7.44 -12.42
N SER A 85 -9.51 8.23 -11.64
CA SER A 85 -10.49 9.22 -12.11
C SER A 85 -9.89 10.39 -12.89
N ALA A 86 -8.60 10.71 -12.71
CA ALA A 86 -7.89 11.77 -13.44
C ALA A 86 -7.83 11.55 -14.96
N CYS A 87 -8.08 10.32 -15.42
CA CYS A 87 -7.78 9.90 -16.79
C CYS A 87 -8.99 9.75 -17.71
N ILE A 88 -10.21 10.06 -17.27
CA ILE A 88 -11.40 9.91 -18.11
C ILE A 88 -11.33 10.95 -19.26
N GLY A 89 -10.96 10.49 -20.46
CA GLY A 89 -10.97 11.30 -21.69
C GLY A 89 -9.61 11.63 -22.32
N LEU A 90 -8.48 11.18 -21.75
CA LEU A 90 -7.15 11.37 -22.34
C LEU A 90 -6.56 10.04 -22.84
N ALA A 91 -6.39 9.95 -24.16
CA ALA A 91 -5.87 8.76 -24.82
C ALA A 91 -4.36 8.56 -24.58
N ALA A 92 -4.00 7.31 -24.31
CA ALA A 92 -2.68 6.69 -24.47
C ALA A 92 -1.58 6.82 -23.38
N SER A 93 -1.80 7.46 -22.23
CA SER A 93 -0.92 7.24 -21.06
C SER A 93 -1.61 7.54 -19.71
N CYS A 94 -2.63 6.76 -19.35
CA CYS A 94 -3.18 6.81 -17.99
C CYS A 94 -2.31 5.96 -17.05
N ALA A 95 -1.22 6.55 -16.54
CA ALA A 95 -0.29 5.90 -15.63
C ALA A 95 -0.16 6.62 -14.28
N ILE A 96 -1.05 7.55 -13.93
CA ILE A 96 -1.07 8.12 -12.59
C ILE A 96 -1.94 7.23 -11.71
N GLN A 97 -1.32 6.16 -11.23
CA GLN A 97 -1.75 5.43 -10.04
C GLN A 97 -1.06 6.09 -8.84
N ALA A 98 -1.59 5.88 -7.63
CA ALA A 98 -0.80 6.19 -6.43
C ALA A 98 0.61 5.58 -6.58
N PRO A 99 1.68 6.29 -6.17
CA PRO A 99 3.03 5.77 -6.25
C PRO A 99 3.16 4.48 -5.43
N THR A 100 4.07 3.60 -5.84
CA THR A 100 4.24 2.26 -5.23
C THR A 100 4.42 2.32 -3.72
N TRP A 101 5.14 3.32 -3.19
CA TRP A 101 5.27 3.48 -1.73
C TRP A 101 3.94 3.78 -1.01
N ILE A 102 2.99 4.50 -1.62
CA ILE A 102 1.65 4.70 -1.03
C ILE A 102 0.85 3.41 -1.14
N GLN A 103 0.88 2.75 -2.30
CA GLN A 103 0.15 1.49 -2.51
C GLN A 103 0.54 0.45 -1.46
N GLU A 104 1.84 0.17 -1.35
CA GLU A 104 2.37 -0.86 -0.47
C GLU A 104 2.33 -0.46 1.00
N GLY A 105 2.63 0.80 1.33
CA GLY A 105 2.57 1.29 2.70
C GLY A 105 1.14 1.26 3.26
N LEU A 106 0.15 1.68 2.48
CA LEU A 106 -1.25 1.71 2.89
C LEU A 106 -1.85 0.31 2.93
N ALA A 107 -1.52 -0.56 1.97
CA ALA A 107 -1.94 -1.96 2.01
C ALA A 107 -1.40 -2.68 3.24
N GLN A 108 -0.10 -2.52 3.57
CA GLN A 108 0.50 -3.01 4.83
C GLN A 108 -0.21 -2.45 6.07
N TRP A 109 -0.48 -1.15 6.10
CA TRP A 109 -1.18 -0.54 7.24
C TRP A 109 -2.59 -1.09 7.41
N MET A 110 -3.35 -1.24 6.32
CA MET A 110 -4.71 -1.76 6.30
C MET A 110 -4.76 -3.23 6.72
N GLU A 111 -3.82 -4.06 6.31
CA GLU A 111 -3.75 -5.46 6.80
C GLU A 111 -3.31 -5.56 8.28
N GLY A 112 -3.05 -4.44 8.95
CA GLY A 112 -2.73 -4.36 10.38
C GLY A 112 -1.24 -4.46 10.71
N GLN A 113 -0.37 -4.43 9.70
CA GLN A 113 1.07 -4.39 9.90
C GLN A 113 1.49 -3.04 10.48
N ARG A 114 2.53 -3.04 11.32
CA ARG A 114 3.10 -1.83 11.90
C ARG A 114 4.62 -1.88 11.88
N SER A 115 5.31 -0.73 11.88
CA SER A 115 6.77 -0.65 11.82
C SER A 115 7.44 -1.46 12.93
N GLY A 116 6.90 -1.41 14.16
CA GLY A 116 7.32 -2.28 15.27
C GLY A 116 8.85 -2.31 15.46
N GLU A 117 9.40 -3.52 15.58
CA GLU A 117 10.84 -3.74 15.77
C GLU A 117 11.70 -3.26 14.58
N ASN A 118 11.14 -3.19 13.37
CA ASN A 118 11.84 -2.67 12.19
C ASN A 118 12.06 -1.15 12.28
N GLY A 119 11.28 -0.43 13.09
CA GLY A 119 11.38 1.04 13.23
C GLY A 119 12.78 1.50 13.64
N ALA A 120 13.46 0.77 14.52
CA ALA A 120 14.84 1.09 14.93
C ALA A 120 15.85 0.94 13.78
N VAL A 121 15.71 -0.08 12.96
CA VAL A 121 16.58 -0.33 11.80
C VAL A 121 16.37 0.75 10.73
N LEU A 122 15.11 1.10 10.43
CA LEU A 122 14.77 2.17 9.50
C LEU A 122 15.36 3.52 9.95
N LEU A 123 15.27 3.83 11.25
CA LEU A 123 15.83 5.04 11.82
C LEU A 123 17.37 5.08 11.72
N GLN A 124 18.05 3.94 11.93
CA GLN A 124 19.50 3.84 11.76
C GLN A 124 19.92 4.13 10.31
N ILE A 125 19.21 3.57 9.32
CA ILE A 125 19.49 3.78 7.90
C ILE A 125 19.26 5.24 7.52
N TYR A 126 18.18 5.86 8.02
CA TYR A 126 17.91 7.29 7.81
C TYR A 126 19.01 8.18 8.39
N ASN A 127 19.39 7.97 9.67
CA ASN A 127 20.42 8.77 10.34
C ASN A 127 21.81 8.62 9.69
N ALA A 128 22.07 7.48 9.03
CA ALA A 128 23.29 7.26 8.27
C ALA A 128 23.28 7.95 6.88
N GLY A 129 22.20 8.64 6.51
CA GLY A 129 22.05 9.29 5.21
C GLY A 129 21.79 8.31 4.06
N HIS A 130 21.39 7.07 4.36
CA HIS A 130 21.20 6.01 3.37
C HIS A 130 19.72 5.72 3.06
N ALA A 131 18.79 6.50 3.62
CA ALA A 131 17.38 6.36 3.29
C ALA A 131 17.12 6.62 1.80
N ILE A 132 16.33 5.75 1.17
CA ILE A 132 15.91 5.94 -0.22
C ILE A 132 14.89 7.09 -0.26
N PRO A 133 15.13 8.16 -1.06
CA PRO A 133 14.15 9.22 -1.25
C PRO A 133 12.82 8.67 -1.78
N LEU A 134 11.70 9.17 -1.26
CA LEU A 134 10.35 8.74 -1.67
C LEU A 134 10.10 8.91 -3.18
N SER A 135 10.67 9.95 -3.80
CA SER A 135 10.62 10.14 -5.26
C SER A 135 11.22 8.97 -6.05
N ARG A 136 12.19 8.23 -5.48
CA ARG A 136 12.75 7.02 -6.10
C ARG A 136 11.94 5.75 -5.81
N LEU A 137 10.92 5.83 -4.96
CA LEU A 137 10.03 4.74 -4.60
C LEU A 137 8.65 4.85 -5.27
N GLU A 138 8.46 5.81 -6.18
CA GLU A 138 7.21 5.92 -6.93
C GLU A 138 7.03 4.80 -7.96
N GLY A 139 8.11 4.40 -8.63
CA GLY A 139 8.11 3.38 -9.69
C GLY A 139 8.16 1.94 -9.19
N SER A 140 8.24 1.00 -10.13
CA SER A 140 8.22 -0.44 -9.87
C SER A 140 9.42 -0.92 -9.03
N TRP A 141 9.15 -1.79 -8.06
CA TRP A 141 10.17 -2.41 -7.19
C TRP A 141 10.64 -3.79 -7.67
N LEU A 142 10.14 -4.29 -8.82
CA LEU A 142 10.42 -5.65 -9.32
C LEU A 142 11.90 -5.97 -9.54
N HIS A 143 12.73 -4.95 -9.77
CA HIS A 143 14.17 -5.10 -10.02
C HIS A 143 15.03 -4.87 -8.76
N MET A 144 14.42 -4.58 -7.61
CA MET A 144 15.14 -4.44 -6.35
C MET A 144 15.62 -5.81 -5.87
N ASN A 145 16.82 -5.87 -5.29
CA ASN A 145 17.23 -7.05 -4.55
C ASN A 145 16.39 -7.18 -3.26
N GLY A 146 16.40 -8.36 -2.63
CA GLY A 146 15.54 -8.66 -1.48
C GLY A 146 15.72 -7.73 -0.28
N ASP A 147 16.94 -7.27 0.00
CA ASP A 147 17.19 -6.37 1.13
C ASP A 147 16.72 -4.95 0.84
N THR A 148 16.98 -4.44 -0.37
CA THR A 148 16.46 -3.15 -0.83
C THR A 148 14.93 -3.15 -0.86
N ALA A 149 14.30 -4.23 -1.34
CA ALA A 149 12.85 -4.36 -1.35
C ALA A 149 12.30 -4.36 0.09
N ARG A 150 12.85 -5.19 0.98
CA ARG A 150 12.43 -5.22 2.40
C ARG A 150 12.53 -3.85 3.06
N TYR A 151 13.60 -3.11 2.78
CA TYR A 151 13.73 -1.73 3.23
C TYR A 151 12.64 -0.82 2.64
N ALA A 152 12.39 -0.89 1.33
CA ALA A 152 11.38 -0.08 0.66
C ALA A 152 9.97 -0.30 1.23
N TYR A 153 9.56 -1.56 1.45
CA TYR A 153 8.29 -1.90 2.10
C TYR A 153 8.20 -1.34 3.52
N GLY A 154 9.24 -1.53 4.33
CA GLY A 154 9.27 -1.01 5.71
C GLY A 154 9.25 0.53 5.75
N TRP A 155 10.00 1.18 4.87
CA TRP A 155 10.04 2.64 4.78
C TRP A 155 8.70 3.21 4.29
N ALA A 156 8.06 2.59 3.31
CA ALA A 156 6.73 2.94 2.85
C ALA A 156 5.68 2.84 3.97
N LEU A 157 5.67 1.74 4.72
CA LEU A 157 4.79 1.56 5.88
C LEU A 157 5.03 2.65 6.93
N ALA A 158 6.28 2.94 7.28
CA ALA A 158 6.61 3.96 8.28
C ALA A 158 6.11 5.37 7.89
N ASN A 159 6.20 5.74 6.61
CA ASN A 159 5.70 7.03 6.13
C ASN A 159 4.16 7.09 6.20
N ILE A 160 3.46 6.01 5.85
CA ILE A 160 2.00 5.93 5.99
C ILE A 160 1.57 5.97 7.46
N GLU A 161 2.28 5.25 8.33
CA GLU A 161 2.03 5.30 9.78
C GLU A 161 2.17 6.71 10.34
N TYR A 162 3.21 7.45 9.95
CA TYR A 162 3.39 8.82 10.39
C TYR A 162 2.24 9.72 9.95
N ILE A 163 1.81 9.63 8.68
CA ILE A 163 0.68 10.42 8.15
C ILE A 163 -0.58 10.09 8.95
N VAL A 164 -0.89 8.82 9.15
CA VAL A 164 -2.08 8.38 9.90
C VAL A 164 -1.98 8.78 11.37
N ALA A 165 -0.81 8.70 12.00
CA ALA A 165 -0.62 9.06 13.40
C ALA A 165 -0.81 10.57 13.65
N THR A 166 -0.57 11.40 12.64
CA THR A 166 -0.61 12.87 12.75
C THR A 166 -1.94 13.45 12.27
N GLY A 167 -2.42 13.01 11.12
CA GLY A 167 -3.61 13.52 10.43
C GLY A 167 -4.79 12.56 10.39
N GLY A 168 -4.63 11.33 10.88
CA GLY A 168 -5.62 10.29 10.74
C GLY A 168 -5.78 9.80 9.29
N MET A 169 -6.81 9.00 9.06
CA MET A 169 -7.06 8.41 7.74
C MET A 169 -7.52 9.44 6.70
N VAL A 170 -8.09 10.57 7.17
CA VAL A 170 -8.58 11.69 6.37
C VAL A 170 -7.48 12.32 5.50
N ASP A 171 -6.25 12.43 6.01
CA ASP A 171 -5.17 13.04 5.22
C ASP A 171 -4.71 12.12 4.08
N ILE A 172 -4.70 10.81 4.29
CA ILE A 172 -4.46 9.85 3.21
C ILE A 172 -5.60 9.90 2.18
N GLU A 173 -6.86 9.96 2.62
CA GLU A 173 -8.00 10.13 1.72
C GLU A 173 -7.81 11.35 0.82
N ARG A 174 -7.48 12.51 1.41
CA ARG A 174 -7.23 13.75 0.67
C ARG A 174 -6.04 13.65 -0.28
N ILE A 175 -4.95 13.00 0.14
CA ILE A 175 -3.79 12.75 -0.72
C ILE A 175 -4.21 11.91 -1.93
N LEU A 176 -4.95 10.82 -1.71
CA LEU A 176 -5.45 9.96 -2.78
C LEU A 176 -6.43 10.69 -3.70
N ASP A 177 -7.28 11.57 -3.18
CA ASP A 177 -8.17 12.41 -4.00
C ASP A 177 -7.38 13.38 -4.90
N ARG A 178 -6.33 14.01 -4.37
CA ARG A 178 -5.48 14.91 -5.17
C ARG A 178 -4.73 14.16 -6.25
N ILE A 179 -4.15 13.00 -5.93
CA ILE A 179 -3.52 12.12 -6.91
C ILE A 179 -4.55 11.67 -7.96
N GLY A 180 -5.75 11.28 -7.52
CA GLY A 180 -6.88 10.93 -8.39
C GLY A 180 -7.43 12.08 -9.21
N ALA A 181 -7.09 13.33 -8.90
CA ALA A 181 -7.35 14.51 -9.73
C ALA A 181 -6.20 14.83 -10.71
N GLY A 182 -5.16 13.99 -10.77
CA GLY A 182 -4.02 14.12 -11.68
C GLY A 182 -2.85 14.91 -11.10
N MET A 183 -2.86 15.20 -9.81
CA MET A 183 -1.78 15.92 -9.14
C MET A 183 -0.56 15.01 -8.95
N PRO A 184 0.68 15.50 -9.22
CA PRO A 184 1.89 14.81 -8.80
C PRO A 184 1.90 14.56 -7.29
N THR A 185 2.37 13.40 -6.85
CA THR A 185 2.32 12.99 -5.44
C THR A 185 2.94 14.01 -4.49
N GLU A 186 4.15 14.51 -4.79
CA GLU A 186 4.81 15.48 -3.91
C GLU A 186 4.00 16.78 -3.78
N THR A 187 3.34 17.22 -4.87
CA THR A 187 2.43 18.38 -4.84
C THR A 187 1.21 18.09 -3.97
N ALA A 188 0.63 16.87 -4.07
CA ALA A 188 -0.48 16.46 -3.21
C ALA A 188 -0.09 16.45 -1.72
N LEU A 189 1.12 15.99 -1.39
CA LEU A 189 1.66 16.05 -0.02
C LEU A 189 1.84 17.49 0.44
N ARG A 190 2.38 18.38 -0.40
CA ARG A 190 2.54 19.80 -0.05
C ARG A 190 1.19 20.49 0.19
N GLU A 191 0.15 20.14 -0.56
CA GLU A 191 -1.19 20.71 -0.35
C GLU A 191 -1.86 20.20 0.93
N VAL A 192 -1.74 18.91 1.23
CA VAL A 192 -2.48 18.28 2.34
C VAL A 192 -1.70 18.38 3.66
N LEU A 193 -0.40 18.08 3.63
CA LEU A 193 0.46 17.97 4.82
C LEU A 193 1.35 19.20 5.03
N HIS A 194 1.34 20.16 4.10
CA HIS A 194 2.30 21.27 4.07
C HIS A 194 3.77 20.80 4.10
N SER A 195 4.02 19.59 3.61
CA SER A 195 5.30 18.90 3.69
C SER A 195 5.68 18.38 2.32
N ASP A 196 6.96 18.46 1.99
CA ASP A 196 7.50 17.76 0.84
C ASP A 196 8.08 16.39 1.17
N TYR A 197 8.72 15.74 0.20
CA TYR A 197 9.29 14.42 0.46
C TYR A 197 10.36 14.41 1.53
N ASN A 198 11.20 15.43 1.60
CA ASN A 198 12.24 15.51 2.63
C ASN A 198 11.61 15.80 4.00
N ASP A 199 10.65 16.72 4.05
CA ASP A 199 9.94 17.04 5.29
C ASP A 199 9.19 15.81 5.83
N LEU A 200 8.53 15.05 4.95
CA LEU A 200 7.81 13.82 5.30
C LEU A 200 8.77 12.73 5.81
N MET A 201 9.90 12.51 5.15
CA MET A 201 10.90 11.54 5.60
C MET A 201 11.52 11.92 6.94
N GLN A 202 11.82 13.21 7.14
CA GLN A 202 12.33 13.72 8.42
C GLN A 202 11.31 13.53 9.53
N SER A 203 10.05 13.90 9.29
CA SER A 203 8.97 13.75 10.27
C SER A 203 8.69 12.28 10.58
N THR A 204 8.80 11.40 9.59
CA THR A 204 8.73 9.95 9.78
C THR A 204 9.86 9.44 10.66
N ALA A 205 11.10 9.88 10.44
CA ALA A 205 12.23 9.51 11.31
C ALA A 205 12.01 10.00 12.76
N ASP A 206 11.46 11.20 12.94
CA ASP A 206 11.12 11.74 14.25
C ASP A 206 9.99 10.96 14.94
N TYR A 207 8.98 10.55 14.17
CA TYR A 207 7.93 9.64 14.62
C TYR A 207 8.49 8.28 15.05
N LEU A 208 9.33 7.65 14.22
CA LEU A 208 9.96 6.37 14.57
C LEU A 208 10.81 6.48 15.83
N ARG A 209 11.54 7.59 16.00
CA ARG A 209 12.33 7.84 17.22
C ARG A 209 11.46 7.94 18.47
N LYS A 210 10.31 8.62 18.39
CA LYS A 210 9.38 8.76 19.52
C LYS A 210 8.64 7.45 19.84
N SER A 211 8.25 6.72 18.80
CA SER A 211 7.40 5.52 18.93
C SER A 211 8.19 4.25 19.22
N TYR A 212 9.43 4.18 18.73
CA TYR A 212 10.25 2.95 18.76
C TYR A 212 11.70 3.18 19.21
N GLY A 213 12.10 4.42 19.49
CA GLY A 213 13.38 4.72 20.13
C GLY A 213 13.34 4.25 21.58
N ARG A 214 14.12 3.21 21.88
CA ARG A 214 14.45 2.84 23.26
C ARG A 214 15.55 3.75 23.79
#